data_AF-A0A9C9X4B2-F1
#
_entry.id   AF-A0A9C9X4B2-F1
#
_cell.length_a   1.000
_cell.length_b   1.000
_cell.length_c   1.000
_cell.angle_alpha   90.00
_cell.angle_beta   90.00
_cell.angle_gamma   90.00
#
_symmetry.space_group_name_H-M   'P 1'
#
loop_
_entity.id
_entity.type
_entity.pdbx_description
1 polymer ?
#
loop_
_entity_poly.entity_id
_entity_poly.type
_entity_poly.pdbx_seq_one_letter_code
_entity_poly.pdbx_strand_id
1 'polypeptide(L)' 'MKPGDKYQDRQIEALHEYFVRVRRNSKNEPSLSDVVISWLTDGPAERFREEYLKSTSIYS' A
#
# COMPACT_ATOMS: atom_id res chain seq x y z
N MET A 1 -21.87 -2.55 -3.18
CA MET A 1 -20.40 -2.51 -3.28
C MET A 1 -19.92 -3.93 -3.53
N LYS A 2 -19.17 -4.14 -4.61
CA LYS A 2 -18.55 -5.44 -4.86
C LYS A 2 -17.37 -5.60 -3.88
N PRO A 3 -17.04 -6.82 -3.42
CA PRO A 3 -15.92 -7.03 -2.50
C PRO A 3 -14.58 -6.45 -2.99
N GLY A 4 -14.37 -6.40 -4.31
CA GLY A 4 -13.18 -5.82 -4.93
C GLY A 4 -13.03 -4.30 -4.71
N ASP A 5 -14.12 -3.56 -4.55
CA ASP A 5 -14.10 -2.11 -4.40
C ASP A 5 -13.42 -1.72 -3.07
N LYS A 6 -13.72 -2.45 -1.98
CA LYS A 6 -13.14 -2.18 -0.65
C LYS A 6 -11.64 -2.48 -0.57
N TYR A 7 -11.16 -3.52 -1.25
CA TYR A 7 -9.73 -3.84 -1.28
C TYR A 7 -8.96 -2.77 -2.07
N GLN A 8 -9.50 -2.38 -3.24
CA GLN A 8 -8.90 -1.35 -4.09
C GLN A 8 -8.81 0.00 -3.37
N ASP A 9 -9.88 0.45 -2.74
CA ASP A 9 -9.89 1.71 -1.97
C ASP A 9 -8.82 1.70 -0.87
N ARG A 10 -8.76 0.61 -0.09
CA ARG A 10 -7.75 0.44 0.97
C ARG A 10 -6.33 0.36 0.45
N GLN A 11 -6.12 -0.25 -0.72
CA GLN A 11 -4.80 -0.33 -1.33
C GLN A 11 -4.33 1.04 -1.81
N ILE A 12 -5.23 1.85 -2.35
CA ILE A 12 -4.93 3.23 -2.76
C ILE A 12 -4.56 4.07 -1.53
N GLU A 13 -5.33 3.97 -0.43
CA GLU A 13 -5.00 4.62 0.85
C GLU A 13 -3.59 4.23 1.33
N ALA A 14 -3.30 2.92 1.38
CA ALA A 14 -2.01 2.41 1.85
C ALA A 14 -0.83 2.85 0.96
N LEU A 15 -1.02 2.88 -0.37
CA LEU A 15 -0.01 3.39 -1.30
C LEU A 15 0.25 4.89 -1.09
N HIS A 16 -0.79 5.68 -0.81
CA HIS A 16 -0.64 7.10 -0.49
C HIS A 16 0.13 7.32 0.81
N GLU A 17 -0.19 6.57 1.86
CA GLU A 17 0.56 6.61 3.13
C GLU A 17 2.02 6.22 2.95
N TYR A 18 2.26 5.17 2.15
CA TYR A 18 3.60 4.74 1.80
C TYR A 18 4.38 5.83 1.06
N PHE A 19 3.76 6.49 0.08
CA PHE A 19 4.35 7.62 -0.64
C PHE A 19 4.76 8.76 0.31
N VAL A 20 3.85 9.18 1.20
CA VAL A 20 4.14 10.23 2.19
C VAL A 20 5.30 9.82 3.10
N ARG A 21 5.34 8.56 3.57
CA ARG A 21 6.41 8.05 4.43
C ARG A 21 7.77 8.05 3.72
N VAL A 22 7.81 7.55 2.48
CA VAL A 22 9.03 7.48 1.68
C VAL A 22 9.55 8.88 1.37
N ARG A 23 8.68 9.83 1.02
CA ARG A 23 9.07 11.24 0.80
C ARG A 23 9.63 11.91 2.05
N ARG A 24 9.08 11.63 3.24
CA ARG A 24 9.57 12.21 4.50
C ARG A 24 10.96 11.70 4.89
N ASN A 25 11.30 10.46 4.53
CA ASN A 25 12.52 9.79 4.97
C ASN A 25 13.65 9.85 3.93
N SER A 26 13.37 10.26 2.69
CA SER A 26 14.36 10.34 1.64
C SER A 26 15.02 11.72 1.57
N LYS A 27 16.35 11.72 1.48
CA LYS A 27 17.16 12.94 1.29
C LYS A 27 16.90 13.60 -0.07
N ASN A 28 16.54 12.81 -1.08
CA ASN A 28 16.10 13.26 -2.39
C ASN A 28 14.62 12.93 -2.54
N GLU A 29 13.82 13.85 -3.07
CA GLU A 29 12.39 13.63 -3.30
C GLU A 29 12.17 12.56 -4.39
N PRO A 30 11.67 11.36 -4.04
CA PRO A 30 11.43 10.30 -5.02
C PRO A 30 10.23 10.64 -5.90
N SER A 31 10.31 10.28 -7.17
CA SER A 31 9.19 10.42 -8.09
C SER A 31 8.06 9.44 -7.72
N LEU A 32 6.84 9.72 -8.20
CA LEU A 32 5.72 8.79 -8.03
C LEU A 32 6.05 7.41 -8.61
N SER A 33 6.72 7.36 -9.77
CA SER A 33 7.16 6.11 -10.40
C SER A 33 8.10 5.30 -9.51
N ASP A 34 9.07 5.95 -8.85
CA ASP A 34 10.02 5.25 -7.97
C ASP A 34 9.29 4.62 -6.79
N VAL A 35 8.33 5.35 -6.21
CA VAL A 35 7.53 4.86 -5.08
C VAL A 35 6.63 3.70 -5.51
N VAL A 36 5.99 3.78 -6.68
CA VAL A 36 5.15 2.68 -7.19
C VAL A 36 6.00 1.44 -7.48
N ILE A 37 7.18 1.60 -8.08
CA ILE A 37 8.10 0.47 -8.29
C ILE A 37 8.47 -0.16 -6.95
N SER A 38 8.95 0.64 -5.99
CA SER A 38 9.32 0.17 -4.66
C SER A 38 8.16 -0.49 -3.90
N TRP A 39 6.94 0.05 -4.02
CA TRP A 39 5.73 -0.56 -3.47
C TRP A 39 5.53 -2.00 -3.97
N LEU A 40 5.75 -2.23 -5.27
CA LEU A 40 5.56 -3.52 -5.92
C LEU A 40 6.75 -4.47 -5.78
N THR A 41 7.98 -3.96 -5.66
CA THR A 41 9.20 -4.79 -5.65
C THR A 41 9.77 -5.05 -4.27
N ASP A 42 9.57 -4.15 -3.31
CA ASP A 42 10.31 -4.18 -2.04
C ASP A 42 9.48 -4.79 -0.89
N GLY A 43 8.30 -5.33 -1.20
CA GLY A 43 7.40 -6.00 -0.27
C GLY A 43 6.33 -5.16 0.48
N PRO A 44 6.22 -3.82 0.37
CA PRO A 44 5.07 -3.10 0.95
C PRO A 44 3.70 -3.60 0.46
N ALA A 45 3.55 -3.87 -0.85
CA ALA A 45 2.31 -4.38 -1.42
C ALA A 45 1.91 -5.74 -0.81
N GLU A 46 2.87 -6.65 -0.66
CA GLU A 46 2.62 -7.98 -0.10
C GLU A 46 2.25 -7.90 1.38
N ARG A 47 2.96 -7.06 2.16
CA ARG A 47 2.61 -6.83 3.57
C ARG A 47 1.20 -6.26 3.73
N PHE A 48 0.83 -5.27 2.92
CA PHE A 48 -0.53 -4.74 2.91
C PHE A 48 -1.57 -5.84 2.62
N ARG A 49 -1.31 -6.67 1.60
CA ARG A 49 -2.20 -7.78 1.23
C ARG A 49 -2.39 -8.77 2.39
N GLU A 50 -1.30 -9.16 3.05
CA GLU A 50 -1.35 -10.05 4.20
C GLU A 50 -2.12 -9.45 5.39
N GLU A 51 -1.86 -8.19 5.71
CA GLU A 51 -2.55 -7.47 6.80
C GLU A 51 -4.04 -7.32 6.51
N TYR A 52 -4.39 -6.98 5.26
CA TYR A 52 -5.78 -6.90 4.83
C TYR A 52 -6.48 -8.24 5.01
N LEU A 53 -5.90 -9.33 4.48
CA LEU A 53 -6.49 -10.68 4.58
C LEU A 53 -6.64 -11.14 6.04
N LYS A 54 -5.65 -10.88 6.89
CA LYS A 54 -5.75 -11.14 8.34
C LYS A 54 -6.89 -10.35 8.97
N SER A 55 -7.00 -9.06 8.67
CA SER A 55 -8.05 -8.19 9.24
C SER A 55 -9.45 -8.62 8.82
N THR A 56 -9.62 -9.14 7.61
CA THR A 56 -10.91 -9.62 7.09
C THR A 56 -11.22 -11.06 7.51
N SER A 57 -10.20 -11.90 7.73
CA SER A 57 -10.37 -13.30 8.13
C SER A 57 -10.78 -13.46 9.60
N ILE A 58 -10.48 -12.49 10.47
CA ILE A 58 -10.88 -12.53 11.89
C ILE A 58 -12.38 -12.16 12.07
N TYR A 59 -13.03 -11.63 11.04
CA TYR A 59 -14.46 -11.31 11.01
C TYR A 59 -15.29 -12.24 10.09
N SER A 60 -14.73 -13.38 9.68
CA SER A 60 -15.43 -14.42 8.91
C SER A 60 -16.03 -15.48 9.83
#